data_AF-A0A537NX00-F1
#
_entry.id   AF-A0A537NX00-F1
#
_cell.length_a   1.000
_cell.length_b   1.000
_cell.length_c   1.000
_cell.angle_alpha   90.00
_cell.angle_beta   90.00
_cell.angle_gamma   90.00
#
_symmetry.space_group_name_H-M   'P 1'
#
loop_
_entity.id
_entity.type
_entity.pdbx_description
1 polymer ?
#
loop_
_entity_poly.entity_id
_entity_poly.type
_entity_poly.pdbx_seq_one_letter_code
_entity_poly.pdbx_strand_id
1 'polypeptide(L)' 'MFNFFSDGFKRWNRYNTTKRELDLLTDRELADLGIMRSDIPRIARDSVRR' A
#
# COMPACT_ATOMS: atom_id res chain seq x y z
N MET A 1 23.45 -19.92 -1.08
CA MET A 1 23.78 -18.57 -0.58
C MET A 1 23.06 -17.53 -1.44
N PHE A 2 21.77 -17.27 -1.20
CA PHE A 2 20.98 -16.22 -1.86
C PHE A 2 19.77 -15.91 -0.97
N ASN A 3 19.82 -14.96 -0.04
CA ASN A 3 18.60 -14.56 0.68
C ASN A 3 18.53 -13.09 1.12
N PHE A 4 19.42 -12.21 0.65
CA PHE A 4 19.45 -10.81 1.08
C PHE A 4 18.53 -9.86 0.30
N PHE A 5 18.04 -10.26 -0.89
CA PHE A 5 17.19 -9.40 -1.73
C PHE A 5 15.68 -9.59 -1.49
N SER A 6 15.28 -10.66 -0.81
CA SER A 6 13.87 -11.05 -0.71
C SER A 6 13.06 -10.12 0.20
N ASP A 7 13.66 -9.55 1.24
CA ASP A 7 12.96 -8.69 2.19
C ASP A 7 12.60 -7.32 1.60
N GLY A 8 13.52 -6.71 0.83
CA GLY A 8 13.25 -5.48 0.10
C GLY A 8 12.16 -5.66 -0.96
N PHE A 9 12.20 -6.77 -1.69
CA PHE A 9 11.20 -7.12 -2.68
C PHE A 9 9.80 -7.34 -2.07
N LYS A 10 9.72 -8.08 -0.96
CA LYS A 10 8.45 -8.30 -0.25
C LYS A 10 7.83 -6.98 0.25
N ARG A 11 8.67 -6.08 0.76
CA ARG A 11 8.25 -4.72 1.20
C ARG A 11 7.73 -3.90 0.02
N TRP A 12 8.45 -3.87 -1.09
CA TRP A 12 8.02 -3.18 -2.30
C TRP A 12 6.72 -3.77 -2.88
N ASN A 13 6.58 -5.09 -2.89
CA ASN A 13 5.38 -5.74 -3.36
C ASN A 13 4.16 -5.36 -2.50
N ARG A 14 4.28 -5.41 -1.17
CA ARG A 14 3.21 -4.99 -0.25
C ARG A 14 2.78 -3.55 -0.46
N TYR A 15 3.74 -2.62 -0.59
CA TYR A 15 3.44 -1.21 -0.90
C TYR A 15 2.60 -1.08 -2.18
N ASN A 16 3.05 -1.70 -3.27
CA ASN A 16 2.37 -1.58 -4.57
C ASN A 16 1.01 -2.27 -4.57
N THR A 17 0.86 -3.40 -3.89
CA THR A 17 -0.44 -4.07 -3.72
C THR A 17 -1.40 -3.16 -2.98
N THR A 18 -1.05 -2.64 -1.80
CA THR A 18 -1.92 -1.73 -1.04
C THR A 18 -2.27 -0.48 -1.83
N LYS A 19 -1.27 0.13 -2.48
CA LYS A 19 -1.51 1.32 -3.32
C LYS A 19 -2.48 1.01 -4.45
N ARG A 20 -2.28 -0.09 -5.17
CA ARG A 20 -3.12 -0.49 -6.31
C ARG A 20 -4.55 -0.79 -5.85
N GLU A 21 -4.73 -1.51 -4.75
CA GLU A 21 -6.05 -1.82 -4.20
C GLU A 21 -6.80 -0.54 -3.83
N LEU A 22 -6.15 0.40 -3.13
CA LEU A 22 -6.76 1.68 -2.79
C LEU A 22 -7.01 2.58 -4.02
N ASP A 23 -6.13 2.56 -5.02
CA ASP A 23 -6.31 3.32 -6.26
C ASP A 23 -7.47 2.80 -7.13
N LEU A 24 -7.86 1.53 -6.97
CA LEU A 24 -9.01 0.92 -7.64
C LEU A 24 -10.35 1.30 -7.00
N LEU A 25 -10.34 1.74 -5.74
CA LEU A 25 -11.54 2.20 -5.06
C LEU A 25 -11.98 3.57 -5.62
N THR A 26 -13.29 3.74 -5.67
CA THR A 26 -13.92 5.03 -5.97
C THR A 26 -13.79 6.00 -4.80
N ASP A 27 -13.94 7.30 -5.06
CA ASP A 27 -13.89 8.32 -4.00
C ASP A 27 -14.96 8.08 -2.91
N ARG A 28 -16.09 7.45 -3.26
CA ARG A 28 -17.13 7.08 -2.31
C ARG A 28 -16.70 5.92 -1.41
N GLU A 29 -16.16 4.85 -1.99
CA GLU A 29 -15.65 3.71 -1.21
C GLU A 29 -14.49 4.13 -0.30
N LEU A 30 -13.61 5.01 -0.78
CA LEU A 30 -12.57 5.62 0.04
C LEU A 30 -13.16 6.46 1.18
N ALA A 31 -14.18 7.29 0.89
CA ALA A 31 -14.86 8.10 1.91
C ALA A 31 -15.59 7.24 2.96
N ASP A 32 -16.21 6.13 2.56
CA ASP A 32 -16.87 5.18 3.45
C ASP A 32 -15.87 4.51 4.41
N LEU A 33 -14.61 4.35 3.97
CA LEU A 33 -13.49 3.90 4.81
C LEU A 33 -12.85 5.04 5.62
N GLY A 34 -13.29 6.29 5.43
CA GLY A 34 -12.67 7.47 6.04
C GLY A 34 -11.29 7.79 5.50
N ILE A 35 -10.98 7.40 4.26
CA ILE A 35 -9.70 7.59 3.59
C ILE A 35 -9.85 8.66 2.51
N MET A 36 -8.93 9.63 2.47
CA MET A 36 -8.81 10.54 1.33
C MET A 36 -7.84 9.97 0.28
N ARG A 37 -8.05 10.26 -1.01
CA ARG A 37 -7.15 9.81 -2.09
C ARG A 37 -5.71 10.29 -1.89
N SER A 38 -5.52 11.44 -1.27
CA SER A 38 -4.23 12.00 -0.86
C SER A 38 -3.52 11.20 0.24
N ASP A 39 -4.24 10.40 1.03
CA ASP A 39 -3.69 9.55 2.09
C ASP A 39 -3.17 8.21 1.57
N ILE A 40 -3.58 7.77 0.38
CA ILE A 40 -3.19 6.48 -0.20
C ILE A 40 -1.66 6.25 -0.15
N PRO A 41 -0.80 7.21 -0.55
CA PRO A 41 0.66 7.01 -0.49
C PRO A 41 1.21 6.90 0.93
N ARG A 42 0.53 7.47 1.92
CA ARG A 42 0.90 7.38 3.34
C ARG A 42 0.48 6.02 3.91
N ILE A 43 -0.77 5.62 3.69
CA ILE A 43 -1.31 4.33 4.12
C ILE A 43 -0.54 3.16 3.52
N ALA A 44 -0.21 3.24 2.22
CA ALA A 44 0.59 2.22 1.55
C ALA A 44 2.01 2.11 2.13
N ARG A 45 2.61 3.21 2.63
CA ARG A 45 3.91 3.15 3.34
C ARG A 45 3.75 2.52 4.72
N ASP A 46 2.70 2.86 5.44
CA ASP A 46 2.43 2.32 6.77
C ASP A 46 2.18 0.80 6.73
N SER A 47 1.57 0.26 5.67
CA SER A 47 1.35 -1.19 5.49
C SER A 47 2.63 -2.01 5.34
N VAL A 48 3.77 -1.35 5.07
CA VAL A 48 5.09 -1.97 4.93
C VAL A 48 5.95 -1.78 6.16
N ARG A 49 5.62 -0.80 7.01
CA ARG A 49 6.34 -0.49 8.25
C ARG A 49 5.94 -1.40 9.40
N ARG A 50 4.72 -1.93 9.36
CA ARG A 50 4.16 -2.85 10.36
C ARG A 50 4.46 -4.31 10.00
#